data_AF-A0A965L965-F1
#
_entry.id   AF-A0A965L965-F1
#
_cell.length_a   1.000
_cell.length_b   1.000
_cell.length_c   1.000
_cell.angle_alpha   90.00
_cell.angle_beta   90.00
_cell.angle_gamma   90.00
#
_symmetry.space_group_name_H-M   'P 1'
#
loop_
_entity.id
_entity.type
_entity.pdbx_description
1 polymer ?
#
loop_
_entity_poly.entity_id
_entity_poly.type
_entity_poly.pdbx_seq_one_letter_code
_entity_poly.pdbx_strand_id
1 'polypeptide(L)'
;MKSKKLNYNFPIDEIIEGNLSVQSIQKSLKDNFGILRPSLTTFKNPNFIRNYQNWDDNKKHQFIKTIGGVVYYGKIKSYLQDLINNNGEKI
;
A
#
# COMPACT_ATOMS: atom_id res chain seq x y z
N MET A 1 4.14 -31.29 18.34
CA MET A 1 3.52 -30.03 18.78
C MET A 1 3.06 -29.27 17.55
N LYS A 2 1.75 -28.98 17.41
CA LYS A 2 1.26 -28.12 16.31
C LYS A 2 1.69 -26.70 16.63
N SER A 3 2.64 -26.14 15.88
CA SER A 3 3.00 -24.73 15.98
C SER A 3 1.73 -23.91 15.80
N LYS A 4 1.26 -23.23 16.86
CA LYS A 4 0.21 -22.24 16.74
C LYS A 4 0.71 -21.23 15.71
N LYS A 5 0.11 -21.21 14.52
CA LYS A 5 0.31 -20.14 13.55
C LYS A 5 -0.09 -18.86 14.30
N LEU A 6 0.91 -18.09 14.73
CA LEU A 6 0.69 -16.72 15.17
C LEU A 6 0.09 -16.01 13.96
N ASN A 7 -1.23 -15.83 13.99
CA ASN A 7 -1.93 -15.04 13.00
C ASN A 7 -1.59 -13.59 13.35
N TYR A 8 -0.42 -13.14 12.88
CA TYR A 8 0.02 -11.76 12.94
C TYR A 8 -0.89 -10.92 12.04
N ASN A 9 -2.11 -10.69 12.51
CA ASN A 9 -3.13 -9.96 11.77
C ASN A 9 -2.97 -8.47 12.06
N PHE A 10 -1.78 -7.92 11.75
CA PHE A 10 -1.51 -6.49 11.93
C PHE A 10 -2.51 -5.67 11.13
N PRO A 11 -3.08 -4.59 11.70
CA PRO A 11 -3.88 -3.63 10.95
C PRO A 11 -3.16 -3.17 9.68
N ILE A 12 -3.92 -2.89 8.63
CA ILE A 12 -3.32 -2.47 7.36
C ILE A 12 -2.56 -1.15 7.50
N ASP A 13 -3.02 -0.29 8.41
CA ASP A 13 -2.39 0.99 8.67
C ASP A 13 -1.00 0.82 9.29
N GLU A 14 -0.86 -0.06 10.28
CA GLU A 14 0.45 -0.40 10.87
C GLU A 14 1.40 -1.03 9.85
N ILE A 15 0.90 -1.88 8.96
CA ILE A 15 1.70 -2.47 7.88
C ILE A 15 2.21 -1.37 6.94
N ILE A 16 1.34 -0.45 6.54
CA ILE A 16 1.71 0.64 5.64
C ILE A 16 2.71 1.55 6.35
N GLU A 17 2.42 2.04 7.54
CA GLU A 17 3.32 2.94 8.29
C GLU A 17 4.67 2.31 8.57
N GLY A 18 4.68 1.04 9.01
CA GLY A 18 5.91 0.28 9.23
C GLY A 18 6.77 0.21 7.97
N ASN A 19 6.17 -0.09 6.81
CA ASN A 19 6.91 -0.15 5.55
C ASN A 19 7.31 1.25 5.04
N LEU A 20 6.48 2.27 5.24
CA LEU A 20 6.81 3.64 4.88
C LEU A 20 7.94 4.21 5.73
N SER A 21 8.22 3.67 6.93
CA SER A 21 9.40 4.03 7.72
C SER A 21 10.73 3.57 7.10
N VAL A 22 10.69 2.60 6.17
CA VAL A 22 11.89 2.02 5.55
C VAL A 22 12.41 2.92 4.43
N GLN A 23 13.67 3.36 4.53
CA GLN A 23 14.28 4.30 3.58
C GLN A 23 14.30 3.77 2.13
N SER A 24 14.55 2.47 1.94
CA SER A 24 14.54 1.87 0.60
C SER A 24 13.16 1.89 -0.04
N ILE A 25 12.10 1.69 0.75
CA ILE A 25 10.72 1.78 0.31
C ILE A 25 10.39 3.23 -0.06
N GLN A 26 10.75 4.21 0.79
CA GLN A 26 10.56 5.62 0.48
C GLN A 26 11.27 6.03 -0.81
N LYS A 27 12.51 5.56 -1.03
CA LYS A 27 13.28 5.82 -2.25
C LYS A 27 12.59 5.20 -3.47
N SER A 28 12.18 3.93 -3.39
CA SER A 28 11.45 3.27 -4.50
C SER A 28 10.15 3.99 -4.84
N LEU A 29 9.40 4.44 -3.82
CA LEU A 29 8.16 5.20 -3.99
C LEU A 29 8.40 6.54 -4.70
N LYS A 30 9.50 7.22 -4.38
CA LYS A 30 9.92 8.44 -5.07
C LYS A 30 10.34 8.16 -6.51
N ASP A 31 11.26 7.22 -6.72
CA ASP A 31 11.94 7.02 -8.00
C ASP A 31 11.01 6.38 -9.05
N ASN A 32 10.16 5.43 -8.65
CA ASN A 32 9.33 4.65 -9.58
C ASN A 32 7.88 5.18 -9.69
N PHE A 33 7.40 5.90 -8.68
CA PHE A 33 6.00 6.32 -8.60
C PHE A 33 5.82 7.83 -8.41
N GLY A 34 6.90 8.59 -8.21
CA GLY A 34 6.83 10.04 -8.01
C GLY A 34 6.21 10.46 -6.68
N ILE A 35 6.12 9.54 -5.71
CA ILE A 35 5.47 9.80 -4.42
C ILE A 35 6.50 10.33 -3.44
N LEU A 36 6.45 11.63 -3.18
CA LEU A 36 7.33 12.31 -2.24
C LEU A 36 6.74 12.27 -0.83
N ARG A 37 7.56 11.91 0.16
CA ARG A 37 7.20 11.86 1.59
C ARG A 37 5.89 11.06 1.81
N PRO A 38 5.87 9.78 1.39
CA PRO A 38 4.66 8.97 1.48
C PRO A 38 4.21 8.84 2.93
N SER A 39 2.90 8.95 3.13
CA SER A 39 2.22 8.71 4.41
C SER A 39 0.91 7.98 4.14
N LEU A 40 0.23 7.52 5.20
CA LEU A 40 -1.07 6.88 5.06
C LEU A 40 -2.10 7.79 4.34
N THR A 41 -2.07 9.08 4.65
CA THR A 41 -2.95 10.09 4.03
C THR A 41 -2.68 10.29 2.54
N THR A 42 -1.45 10.01 2.08
CA THR A 42 -1.10 10.07 0.66
C THR A 42 -1.97 9.12 -0.16
N PHE A 43 -2.30 7.95 0.38
CA PHE A 43 -3.09 6.94 -0.34
C PHE A 43 -4.59 7.22 -0.30
N LYS A 44 -5.06 7.95 0.72
CA LYS A 44 -6.44 8.45 0.80
C LYS A 44 -6.67 9.70 -0.08
N ASN A 45 -5.61 10.30 -0.62
CA ASN A 45 -5.72 11.52 -1.43
C ASN A 45 -6.45 11.23 -2.77
N PRO A 46 -7.50 11.98 -3.14
CA PRO A 46 -8.21 11.80 -4.40
C PRO A 46 -7.31 11.90 -5.64
N ASN A 47 -6.29 12.75 -5.63
CA ASN A 47 -5.33 12.84 -6.73
C ASN A 47 -4.50 11.56 -6.86
N PHE A 48 -4.09 10.97 -5.74
CA PHE A 48 -3.41 9.68 -5.75
C PHE A 48 -4.34 8.59 -6.30
N ILE A 49 -5.59 8.52 -5.81
CA ILE A 49 -6.56 7.51 -6.27
C ILE A 49 -6.78 7.61 -7.78
N ARG A 50 -7.02 8.82 -8.29
CA ARG A 50 -7.18 9.06 -9.74
C ARG A 50 -5.93 8.64 -10.52
N ASN A 51 -4.74 8.98 -10.04
CA ASN A 51 -3.50 8.59 -10.69
C ASN A 51 -3.31 7.06 -10.67
N TYR A 52 -3.55 6.43 -9.53
CA TYR A 52 -3.42 4.99 -9.34
C TYR A 52 -4.42 4.21 -10.21
N GLN A 53 -5.66 4.68 -10.36
CA GLN A 53 -6.65 4.07 -11.26
C GLN A 53 -6.15 4.03 -12.71
N ASN A 54 -5.49 5.11 -13.15
CA ASN A 54 -4.94 5.24 -14.51
C ASN A 54 -3.63 4.47 -14.73
N TRP A 55 -3.03 3.87 -13.70
CA TRP A 55 -1.85 3.02 -13.88
C TRP A 55 -2.21 1.71 -14.56
N ASP A 56 -1.31 1.20 -15.38
CA ASP A 56 -1.38 -0.15 -15.90
C ASP A 56 -1.21 -1.20 -14.78
N ASP A 57 -1.61 -2.43 -15.06
CA ASP A 57 -1.61 -3.51 -14.07
C ASP A 57 -0.21 -3.86 -13.57
N ASN A 58 0.82 -3.73 -14.42
CA ASN A 58 2.20 -3.98 -14.00
C ASN A 58 2.67 -2.91 -13.02
N LYS A 59 2.38 -1.64 -13.29
CA LYS A 59 2.70 -0.54 -12.37
C LYS A 59 1.95 -0.67 -11.04
N LYS A 60 0.67 -1.03 -11.06
CA LYS A 60 -0.10 -1.36 -9.84
C LYS A 60 0.52 -2.51 -9.06
N HIS A 61 0.92 -3.58 -9.74
CA HIS A 61 1.56 -4.74 -9.12
C HIS A 61 2.88 -4.37 -8.42
N GLN A 62 3.74 -3.61 -9.10
CA GLN A 62 5.02 -3.14 -8.55
C GLN A 62 4.82 -2.23 -7.33
N PHE A 63 3.81 -1.37 -7.37
CA PHE A 63 3.47 -0.50 -6.24
C PHE A 63 3.07 -1.31 -5.00
N ILE A 64 2.13 -2.24 -5.17
CA ILE A 64 1.65 -3.11 -4.08
C ILE A 64 2.82 -3.92 -3.49
N LYS A 65 3.70 -4.47 -4.34
CA LYS A 65 4.91 -5.16 -3.89
C LYS A 65 5.87 -4.25 -3.14
N THR A 66 6.02 -3.00 -3.56
CA THR A 66 6.91 -2.04 -2.91
C THR A 66 6.45 -1.71 -1.49
N ILE A 67 5.14 -1.62 -1.26
CA ILE A 67 4.58 -1.28 0.05
C ILE A 67 4.37 -2.52 0.92
N GLY A 68 3.79 -3.59 0.38
CA GLY A 68 3.36 -4.76 1.15
C GLY A 68 4.31 -5.96 1.08
N GLY A 69 5.33 -5.90 0.22
CA GLY A 69 6.10 -7.08 -0.14
C GLY A 69 5.22 -8.21 -0.69
N VAL A 70 5.71 -9.44 -0.64
CA VAL A 70 4.92 -10.64 -0.98
C VAL A 70 3.93 -10.98 0.13
N VAL A 71 4.30 -10.73 1.39
CA VAL A 71 3.55 -11.14 2.58
C VAL A 71 2.21 -10.40 2.69
N TYR A 72 2.20 -9.09 2.48
CA TYR A 72 0.99 -8.27 2.64
C TYR A 72 0.37 -7.85 1.30
N TYR A 73 0.83 -8.41 0.18
CA TYR A 73 0.36 -8.07 -1.17
C TYR A 73 -1.18 -8.10 -1.27
N GLY A 74 -1.80 -9.19 -0.82
CA GLY A 74 -3.25 -9.35 -0.88
C GLY A 74 -3.99 -8.30 -0.06
N LYS A 75 -3.49 -8.01 1.15
CA LYS A 75 -4.11 -7.06 2.07
C LYS A 75 -4.03 -5.62 1.55
N ILE A 76 -2.87 -5.23 1.01
CA ILE A 76 -2.66 -3.92 0.39
C ILE A 76 -3.49 -3.78 -0.89
N LYS A 77 -3.57 -4.84 -1.71
CA LYS A 77 -4.41 -4.84 -2.91
C LYS A 77 -5.88 -4.59 -2.56
N SER A 78 -6.42 -5.31 -1.57
CA SER A 78 -7.80 -5.12 -1.11
C SER A 78 -8.03 -3.71 -0.58
N TYR A 79 -7.12 -3.21 0.28
CA TYR A 79 -7.19 -1.85 0.80
C TYR A 79 -7.23 -0.77 -0.30
N LEU A 80 -6.39 -0.87 -1.33
CA LEU A 80 -6.39 0.08 -2.45
C LEU A 80 -7.68 -0.02 -3.29
N GLN A 81 -8.26 -1.22 -3.41
CA GLN A 81 -9.56 -1.39 -4.08
C GLN A 81 -10.69 -0.76 -3.26
N ASP A 82 -10.68 -0.94 -1.95
CA ASP A 82 -11.64 -0.29 -1.06
C ASP A 82 -11.51 1.24 -1.13
N LEU A 83 -10.28 1.77 -1.25
CA LEU A 83 -10.05 3.22 -1.44
C LEU A 83 -10.66 3.72 -2.74
N ILE A 84 -10.47 2.97 -3.82
CA ILE A 84 -11.06 3.27 -5.12
C ILE A 84 -12.60 3.26 -5.03
N ASN A 85 -13.17 2.22 -4.44
CA ASN A 85 -14.62 2.03 -4.39
C ASN A 85 -15.31 3.09 -3.51
N ASN A 86 -14.61 3.61 -2.49
CA ASN A 86 -15.12 4.62 -1.57
C ASN A 86 -14.60 6.05 -1.85
N ASN A 87 -13.94 6.29 -3.00
CA ASN A 87 -13.32 7.58 -3.35
C ASN A 87 -12.41 8.17 -2.24
N GLY A 88 -11.81 7.31 -1.39
CA GLY A 88 -10.98 7.74 -0.26
C GLY A 88 -11.74 8.25 0.98
N GLU A 89 -13.08 8.25 0.99
CA GLU A 89 -13.87 8.88 2.05
C GLU A 89 -14.33 7.94 3.17
N LYS A 90 -14.20 6.61 3.03
CA LYS A 90 -14.63 5.64 4.06
C LYS A 90 -13.78 4.38 4.08
N ILE A 91 -12.62 4.44 4.76
CA ILE A 91 -11.90 3.26 5.29
C ILE A 91 -11.16 3.62 6.57
#